data_AF-A0A1V2H8E8-F1
#
_entry.id   AF-A0A1V2H8E8-F1
#
_cell.length_a   1.000
_cell.length_b   1.000
_cell.length_c   1.000
_cell.angle_alpha   90.00
_cell.angle_beta   90.00
_cell.angle_gamma   90.00
#
_symmetry.space_group_name_H-M   'P 1'
#
loop_
_entity.id
_entity.type
_entity.pdbx_description
1 polymer ?
#
loop_
_entity_poly.entity_id
_entity_poly.type
_entity_poly.pdbx_seq_one_letter_code
_entity_poly.pdbx_strand_id
1 'polypeptide(L)'
;MAAFSEAAAGPGEIPWHLDLERLEEDWRLQLLAPVEGPPAISPAGARLLARRLRDAAGANQAALLARAATDRRCPFDLHRLLPIPESLLRRGPDDVEARAWLWQRWGTLRALRQVRALPSEDRRLTRSGRVELEFFSADWSPWQALRRLRRAWPDLIFDLRPIYDDASS
;
A
#
# COMPACT_ATOMS: atom_id res chain seq x y z
N MET A 1 23.40 5.96 -3.22
CA MET A 1 22.57 5.15 -2.30
C MET A 1 21.83 5.99 -1.25
N ALA A 2 22.51 6.75 -0.38
CA ALA A 2 21.86 7.49 0.73
C ALA A 2 20.70 8.39 0.28
N ALA A 3 20.89 9.19 -0.77
CA ALA A 3 19.83 10.04 -1.33
C ALA A 3 18.60 9.25 -1.80
N PHE A 4 18.81 8.06 -2.36
CA PHE A 4 17.71 7.18 -2.76
C PHE A 4 16.98 6.62 -1.54
N SER A 5 17.70 6.15 -0.53
CA SER A 5 17.10 5.66 0.72
C SER A 5 16.26 6.73 1.41
N GLU A 6 16.72 7.97 1.43
CA GLU A 6 15.96 9.10 2.00
C GLU A 6 14.71 9.41 1.17
N ALA A 7 14.82 9.42 -0.16
CA ALA A 7 13.69 9.62 -1.07
C ALA A 7 12.66 8.49 -0.96
N ALA A 8 13.12 7.24 -0.79
CA ALA A 8 12.30 6.05 -0.71
C ALA A 8 11.60 5.89 0.64
N ALA A 9 12.18 6.42 1.72
CA ALA A 9 11.61 6.26 3.05
C ALA A 9 10.30 7.06 3.21
N GLY A 10 9.27 6.40 3.75
CA GLY A 10 7.92 6.97 3.86
C GLY A 10 6.98 6.24 4.81
N PRO A 11 5.68 6.61 4.82
CA PRO A 11 4.64 5.89 5.55
C PRO A 11 4.42 4.45 5.09
N GLY A 12 4.67 4.14 3.81
CA GLY A 12 4.41 2.82 3.23
C GLY A 12 2.93 2.56 2.92
N GLU A 13 2.10 3.60 2.93
CA GLU A 13 0.66 3.53 2.71
C GLU A 13 0.24 4.55 1.64
N ILE A 14 -0.79 4.24 0.87
CA ILE A 14 -1.37 5.21 -0.07
C ILE A 14 -2.36 6.09 0.72
N PRO A 15 -2.20 7.43 0.69
CA PRO A 15 -3.10 8.35 1.36
C PRO A 15 -4.39 8.57 0.55
N TRP A 16 -5.18 7.50 0.34
CA TRP A 16 -6.48 7.61 -0.31
C TRP A 16 -7.39 8.55 0.46
N HIS A 17 -8.20 9.33 -0.26
CA HIS A 17 -9.34 10.00 0.37
C HIS A 17 -10.47 8.98 0.47
N LEU A 18 -10.90 8.70 1.69
CA LEU A 18 -12.02 7.79 1.92
C LEU A 18 -13.33 8.57 1.97
N ASP A 19 -14.31 8.10 1.19
CA ASP A 19 -15.71 8.47 1.39
C ASP A 19 -16.26 7.67 2.57
N LEU A 20 -16.15 8.25 3.76
CA LEU A 20 -16.52 7.60 5.01
C LEU A 20 -18.03 7.29 5.10
N GLU A 21 -18.88 8.12 4.47
CA GLU A 21 -20.33 7.89 4.46
C GLU A 21 -20.67 6.69 3.59
N ARG A 22 -20.08 6.62 2.40
CA ARG A 22 -20.23 5.46 1.52
C ARG A 22 -19.69 4.18 2.15
N LEU A 23 -18.53 4.23 2.81
CA LEU A 23 -17.95 3.07 3.51
C LEU A 23 -18.86 2.55 4.63
N GLU A 24 -19.47 3.44 5.41
CA GLU A 24 -20.45 3.04 6.44
C GLU A 24 -21.63 2.28 5.81
N GLU A 25 -22.16 2.80 4.71
CA GLU A 25 -23.27 2.15 4.00
C GLU A 25 -22.87 0.79 3.40
N ASP A 26 -21.71 0.71 2.74
CA ASP A 26 -21.21 -0.52 2.14
C ASP A 26 -20.99 -1.62 3.20
N TRP A 27 -20.38 -1.29 4.34
CA TRP A 27 -20.24 -2.25 5.45
C TRP A 27 -21.58 -2.64 6.05
N ARG A 28 -22.51 -1.71 6.18
CA ARG A 28 -23.86 -2.02 6.68
C ARG A 28 -24.56 -3.01 5.76
N LEU A 29 -24.49 -2.80 4.44
CA LEU A 29 -25.08 -3.70 3.45
C LEU A 29 -24.41 -5.08 3.50
N GLN A 30 -23.07 -5.15 3.59
CA GLN A 30 -22.33 -6.41 3.73
C GLN A 30 -22.73 -7.18 4.99
N LEU A 31 -22.89 -6.50 6.13
CA LEU A 31 -23.31 -7.11 7.39
C LEU A 31 -24.75 -7.63 7.36
N LEU A 32 -25.60 -7.06 6.49
CA LEU A 32 -27.01 -7.43 6.34
C LEU A 32 -27.28 -8.42 5.21
N ALA A 33 -26.32 -8.64 4.32
CA ALA A 33 -26.42 -9.58 3.22
C ALA A 33 -25.81 -10.92 3.63
N PRO A 34 -26.58 -11.87 4.20
CA PRO A 34 -26.06 -13.21 4.42
C PRO A 34 -25.73 -13.85 3.06
N VAL A 35 -24.55 -14.48 2.98
CA VAL A 35 -24.16 -15.28 1.81
C VAL A 35 -25.08 -16.52 1.72
N GLU A 36 -25.44 -17.11 2.86
CA GLU A 36 -26.52 -18.09 3.04
C GLU A 36 -27.05 -18.03 4.49
N GLY A 37 -28.33 -18.34 4.70
CA GLY A 37 -28.94 -18.47 6.03
C GLY A 37 -29.45 -17.15 6.65
N PRO A 38 -29.96 -17.20 7.91
CA PRO A 38 -30.47 -16.02 8.60
C PRO A 38 -29.34 -15.02 8.92
N PRO A 39 -29.62 -13.71 8.99
CA PRO A 39 -28.61 -12.71 9.31
C PRO A 39 -27.94 -12.99 10.65
N ALA A 40 -26.61 -13.00 10.68
CA ALA A 40 -25.83 -13.19 11.90
C ALA A 40 -25.93 -12.00 12.88
N ILE A 41 -26.44 -10.86 12.42
CA ILE A 41 -26.56 -9.63 13.20
C ILE A 41 -27.88 -8.92 12.90
N SER A 42 -28.46 -8.27 13.92
CA SER A 42 -29.67 -7.48 13.74
C SER A 42 -29.42 -6.21 12.91
N PRO A 43 -30.44 -5.62 12.27
CA PRO A 43 -30.31 -4.33 11.58
C PRO A 43 -29.76 -3.20 12.45
N ALA A 44 -30.13 -3.17 13.73
CA ALA A 44 -29.58 -2.20 14.68
C ALA A 44 -28.10 -2.46 14.98
N GLY A 45 -27.72 -3.74 15.15
CA GLY A 45 -26.33 -4.14 15.36
C GLY A 45 -25.44 -3.83 14.15
N ALA A 46 -25.91 -4.12 12.93
CA ALA A 46 -25.18 -3.80 11.70
C ALA A 46 -24.90 -2.31 11.56
N ARG A 47 -25.90 -1.45 11.85
CA ARG A 47 -25.73 0.01 11.87
C ARG A 47 -24.68 0.46 12.89
N LEU A 48 -24.74 -0.08 14.11
CA LEU A 48 -23.78 0.29 15.15
C LEU A 48 -22.36 -0.12 14.76
N LEU A 49 -22.17 -1.35 14.27
CA LEU A 49 -20.86 -1.85 13.87
C LEU A 49 -20.30 -1.07 12.67
N ALA A 50 -21.12 -0.79 11.65
CA ALA A 50 -20.72 0.02 10.51
C ALA A 50 -20.24 1.43 10.92
N ARG A 51 -20.95 2.10 11.84
CA ARG A 51 -20.52 3.40 12.41
C ARG A 51 -19.17 3.30 13.11
N ARG A 52 -18.94 2.25 13.89
CA ARG A 52 -17.66 2.02 14.58
C ARG A 52 -16.52 1.80 13.59
N LEU A 53 -16.76 1.05 12.52
CA LEU A 53 -15.78 0.86 11.45
C LEU A 53 -15.48 2.19 10.74
N ARG A 54 -16.50 3.02 10.47
CA ARG A 54 -16.33 4.37 9.91
C ARG A 54 -15.46 5.25 10.79
N ASP A 55 -15.76 5.32 12.09
CA ASP A 55 -14.98 6.10 13.05
C ASP A 55 -13.51 5.64 13.09
N ALA A 56 -13.29 4.32 13.11
CA ALA A 56 -11.95 3.74 13.09
C ALA A 56 -11.20 4.06 11.79
N ALA A 57 -11.84 3.93 10.64
CA ALA A 57 -11.25 4.26 9.35
C ALA A 57 -10.91 5.75 9.23
N GLY A 58 -11.80 6.63 9.69
CA GLY A 58 -11.57 8.08 9.73
C GLY A 58 -10.39 8.45 10.65
N ALA A 59 -10.32 7.86 11.84
CA ALA A 59 -9.20 8.06 12.76
C ALA A 59 -7.87 7.57 12.16
N ASN A 60 -7.86 6.41 11.52
CA ASN A 60 -6.69 5.86 10.84
C ASN A 60 -6.23 6.77 9.69
N GLN A 61 -7.15 7.26 8.86
CA GLN A 61 -6.83 8.18 7.76
C GLN A 61 -6.26 9.50 8.31
N ALA A 62 -6.88 10.09 9.33
CA ALA A 62 -6.38 11.32 9.94
C ALA A 62 -4.97 11.14 10.52
N ALA A 63 -4.71 10.02 11.20
CA ALA A 63 -3.39 9.69 11.73
C ALA A 63 -2.35 9.50 10.63
N LEU A 64 -2.70 8.82 9.53
CA LEU A 64 -1.83 8.64 8.37
C LEU A 64 -1.46 9.99 7.74
N LEU A 65 -2.44 10.87 7.51
CA LEU A 65 -2.22 12.19 6.92
C LEU A 65 -1.37 13.08 7.83
N ALA A 66 -1.63 13.07 9.15
CA ALA A 66 -0.87 13.85 10.11
C ALA A 66 0.62 13.48 10.15
N ARG A 67 0.96 12.21 9.92
CA ARG A 67 2.35 11.73 9.92
C ARG A 67 2.98 11.66 8.53
N ALA A 68 2.24 11.85 7.44
CA ALA A 68 2.70 11.57 6.07
C ALA A 68 4.01 12.30 5.73
N ALA A 69 4.18 13.53 6.22
CA ALA A 69 5.37 14.34 5.97
C ALA A 69 6.61 13.85 6.72
N THR A 70 6.47 13.24 7.89
CA THR A 70 7.58 12.91 8.81
C THR A 70 7.83 11.42 8.99
N ASP A 71 6.86 10.58 8.65
CA ASP A 71 6.98 9.12 8.78
C ASP A 71 7.96 8.57 7.74
N ARG A 72 8.95 7.83 8.22
CA ARG A 72 10.02 7.21 7.44
C ARG A 72 10.20 5.73 7.80
N ARG A 73 9.19 5.11 8.42
CA ARG A 73 9.26 3.72 8.92
C ARG A 73 9.32 2.69 7.80
N CYS A 74 8.68 2.96 6.66
CA CYS A 74 8.79 2.10 5.48
C CYS A 74 10.05 2.50 4.69
N PRO A 75 11.04 1.60 4.51
CA PRO A 75 12.30 1.93 3.84
C PRO A 75 12.17 2.03 2.32
N PHE A 76 11.04 1.59 1.74
CA PHE A 76 10.77 1.65 0.31
C PHE A 76 9.28 1.84 0.04
N ASP A 77 8.88 3.11 0.00
CA ASP A 77 7.53 3.57 -0.25
C ASP A 77 7.37 4.00 -1.71
N LEU A 78 6.55 3.26 -2.45
CA LEU A 78 6.26 3.57 -3.86
C LEU A 78 5.56 4.92 -4.04
N HIS A 79 4.75 5.37 -3.08
CA HIS A 79 4.07 6.65 -3.19
C HIS A 79 5.03 7.83 -3.03
N ARG A 80 6.07 7.69 -2.18
CA ARG A 80 7.14 8.70 -2.07
C ARG A 80 7.95 8.82 -3.36
N LEU A 81 8.27 7.70 -3.99
CA LEU A 81 9.11 7.66 -5.19
C LEU A 81 8.35 7.95 -6.49
N LEU A 82 7.11 7.47 -6.59
CA LEU A 82 6.25 7.51 -7.76
C LEU A 82 4.83 7.91 -7.32
N PRO A 83 4.62 9.19 -6.94
CA PRO A 83 3.38 9.62 -6.31
C PRO A 83 2.17 9.40 -7.21
N ILE A 84 1.09 8.97 -6.57
CA ILE A 84 -0.24 8.90 -7.18
C ILE A 84 -0.76 10.33 -7.28
N PRO A 85 -1.25 10.77 -8.44
CA PRO A 85 -1.87 12.08 -8.60
C PRO A 85 -3.01 12.31 -7.62
N GLU A 86 -3.07 13.50 -7.06
CA GLU A 86 -4.08 13.95 -6.11
C GLU A 86 -5.52 13.82 -6.67
N SER A 87 -5.69 13.99 -7.99
CA SER A 87 -6.98 13.73 -8.66
C SER A 87 -7.43 12.27 -8.59
N LEU A 88 -6.50 11.31 -8.58
CA LEU A 88 -6.80 9.88 -8.42
C LEU A 88 -6.94 9.50 -6.95
N LEU A 89 -6.16 10.11 -6.05
CA LEU A 89 -6.31 9.90 -4.60
C LEU A 89 -7.74 10.21 -4.12
N ARG A 90 -8.36 11.25 -4.69
CA ARG A 90 -9.77 11.61 -4.42
C ARG A 90 -10.81 10.63 -4.93
N ARG A 91 -10.48 9.83 -5.95
CA ARG A 91 -11.40 8.81 -6.50
C ARG A 91 -11.42 7.53 -5.67
N GLY A 92 -10.39 7.33 -4.84
CA GLY A 92 -10.30 6.18 -3.94
C GLY A 92 -9.74 4.92 -4.61
N PRO A 93 -9.53 3.86 -3.80
CA PRO A 93 -8.83 2.65 -4.22
C PRO A 93 -9.60 1.77 -5.21
N ASP A 94 -10.92 1.89 -5.25
CA ASP A 94 -11.80 1.02 -6.06
C ASP A 94 -12.17 1.64 -7.42
N ASP A 95 -11.80 2.89 -7.65
CA ASP A 95 -12.03 3.56 -8.94
C ASP A 95 -11.20 2.91 -10.07
N VAL A 96 -11.84 2.75 -11.22
CA VAL A 96 -11.25 2.05 -12.38
C VAL A 96 -10.02 2.79 -12.93
N GLU A 97 -10.05 4.13 -12.98
CA GLU A 97 -8.91 4.92 -13.45
C GLU A 97 -7.75 4.87 -12.45
N ALA A 98 -8.03 4.94 -11.14
CA ALA A 98 -7.02 4.81 -10.09
C ALA A 98 -6.33 3.44 -10.16
N ARG A 99 -7.10 2.35 -10.30
CA ARG A 99 -6.58 0.98 -10.46
C ARG A 99 -5.77 0.83 -11.75
N ALA A 100 -6.26 1.36 -12.87
CA ALA A 100 -5.53 1.34 -14.14
C ALA A 100 -4.20 2.10 -14.05
N TRP A 101 -4.19 3.25 -13.39
CA TRP A 101 -2.96 4.03 -13.17
C TRP A 101 -1.96 3.24 -12.33
N LEU A 102 -2.39 2.65 -11.21
CA LEU A 102 -1.55 1.83 -10.35
C LEU A 102 -0.94 0.65 -11.10
N TRP A 103 -1.76 -0.05 -11.89
CA TRP A 103 -1.29 -1.13 -12.74
C TRP A 103 -0.22 -0.66 -13.74
N GLN A 104 -0.48 0.42 -14.47
CA GLN A 104 0.43 0.92 -15.49
C GLN A 104 1.73 1.50 -14.91
N ARG A 105 1.66 2.12 -13.74
CA ARG A 105 2.76 2.90 -13.13
C ARG A 105 3.55 2.10 -12.12
N TRP A 106 2.88 1.31 -11.31
CA TRP A 106 3.50 0.50 -10.26
C TRP A 106 3.58 -0.98 -10.64
N GLY A 107 2.58 -1.52 -11.33
CA GLY A 107 2.48 -2.96 -11.65
C GLY A 107 1.82 -3.77 -10.53
N THR A 108 1.32 -3.10 -9.50
CA THR A 108 0.56 -3.67 -8.38
C THR A 108 -0.60 -2.73 -8.07
N LEU A 109 -1.74 -3.28 -7.63
CA LEU A 109 -2.94 -2.52 -7.30
C LEU A 109 -2.96 -2.01 -5.85
N ARG A 110 -1.94 -2.35 -5.05
CA ARG A 110 -1.80 -1.91 -3.66
C ARG A 110 -0.36 -1.48 -3.39
N ALA A 111 -0.18 -0.66 -2.36
CA ALA A 111 1.14 -0.43 -1.78
C ALA A 111 1.80 -1.75 -1.39
N LEU A 112 3.13 -1.74 -1.39
CA LEU A 112 3.92 -2.86 -0.89
C LEU A 112 3.71 -3.00 0.62
N ARG A 113 3.57 -4.25 1.09
CA ARG A 113 3.26 -4.56 2.49
C ARG A 113 4.47 -5.18 3.17
N GLN A 114 4.60 -4.97 4.47
CA GLN A 114 5.68 -5.49 5.32
C GLN A 114 7.07 -5.26 4.72
N VAL A 115 7.27 -4.08 4.14
CA VAL A 115 8.55 -3.69 3.56
C VAL A 115 9.58 -3.59 4.68
N ARG A 116 10.63 -4.41 4.63
CA ARG A 116 11.75 -4.33 5.58
C ARG A 116 13.09 -4.44 4.88
N ALA A 117 14.08 -3.73 5.42
CA ALA A 117 15.47 -3.92 5.02
C ALA A 117 16.01 -5.19 5.66
N LEU A 118 16.65 -6.03 4.84
CA LEU A 118 17.32 -7.23 5.33
C LEU A 118 18.66 -6.86 5.96
N PRO A 119 19.02 -7.45 7.11
CA PRO A 119 20.34 -7.27 7.69
C PRO A 119 21.38 -7.83 6.71
N SER A 120 22.41 -7.03 6.41
CA SER A 120 23.54 -7.51 5.61
C SER A 120 24.59 -8.07 6.55
N GLU A 121 24.79 -9.39 6.53
CA GLU A 121 25.82 -10.05 7.33
C GLU A 121 27.24 -9.81 6.78
N ASP A 122 27.35 -9.41 5.51
CA ASP A 122 28.63 -9.15 4.85
C ASP A 122 29.01 -7.66 4.90
N ARG A 123 30.01 -7.34 5.73
CA ARG A 123 30.59 -5.98 5.84
C ARG A 123 31.17 -5.44 4.52
N ARG A 124 31.39 -6.28 3.51
CA ARG A 124 31.79 -5.81 2.16
C ARG A 124 30.60 -5.27 1.37
N LEU A 125 29.42 -5.87 1.52
CA LEU A 125 28.19 -5.42 0.85
C LEU A 125 27.69 -4.08 1.42
N THR A 126 27.84 -3.85 2.72
CA THR A 126 27.51 -2.55 3.33
C THR A 126 28.39 -1.41 2.81
N ARG A 127 29.68 -1.66 2.52
CA ARG A 127 30.57 -0.68 1.87
C ARG A 127 30.26 -0.44 0.39
N SER A 128 29.62 -1.40 -0.28
CA SER A 128 29.23 -1.29 -1.70
C SER A 128 27.99 -0.43 -1.93
N GLY A 129 27.32 0.02 -0.86
CA GLY A 129 26.07 0.78 -0.98
C GLY A 129 24.88 -0.05 -1.45
N ARG A 130 24.94 -1.39 -1.28
CA ARG A 130 23.82 -2.30 -1.56
C ARG A 130 22.87 -2.34 -0.37
N VAL A 131 21.57 -2.29 -0.65
CA VAL A 131 20.52 -2.56 0.32
C VAL A 131 19.61 -3.64 -0.25
N GLU A 132 19.31 -4.63 0.58
CA GLU A 132 18.33 -5.67 0.26
C GLU A 132 17.04 -5.38 1.02
N LEU A 133 15.92 -5.53 0.31
CA LEU A 133 14.59 -5.27 0.82
C LEU A 133 13.75 -6.49 0.52
N GLU A 134 12.88 -6.85 1.46
CA GLU A 134 11.80 -7.78 1.23
C GLU A 134 10.45 -7.09 1.44
N PHE A 135 9.43 -7.58 0.76
CA PHE A 135 8.08 -7.05 0.82
C PHE A 135 7.08 -8.04 0.22
N PHE A 136 5.80 -7.84 0.54
CA PHE A 136 4.68 -8.49 -0.13
C PHE A 136 4.02 -7.54 -1.13
N SER A 137 3.73 -8.04 -2.33
CA SER A 137 2.88 -7.37 -3.31
C SER A 137 1.49 -8.02 -3.35
N ALA A 138 0.48 -7.32 -3.87
CA ALA A 138 -0.90 -7.82 -3.82
C ALA A 138 -1.11 -9.06 -4.71
N ASP A 139 -0.60 -9.00 -5.95
CA ASP A 139 -0.85 -10.04 -6.96
C ASP A 139 0.30 -10.17 -7.97
N TRP A 140 1.09 -9.10 -8.17
CA TRP A 140 2.10 -9.03 -9.22
C TRP A 140 3.32 -8.23 -8.78
N SER A 141 4.47 -8.56 -9.38
CA SER A 141 5.71 -7.82 -9.18
C SER A 141 5.55 -6.33 -9.47
N PRO A 142 6.15 -5.42 -8.67
CA PRO A 142 6.12 -3.98 -8.93
C PRO A 142 7.08 -3.57 -10.07
N TRP A 143 7.19 -4.39 -11.11
CA TRP A 143 8.20 -4.24 -12.16
C TRP A 143 8.06 -2.92 -12.91
N GLN A 144 6.82 -2.44 -13.11
CA GLN A 144 6.57 -1.16 -13.75
C GLN A 144 7.12 0.01 -12.92
N ALA A 145 7.06 -0.06 -11.59
CA ALA A 145 7.73 0.90 -10.72
C ALA A 145 9.25 0.79 -10.88
N LEU A 146 9.83 -0.41 -10.75
CA LEU A 146 11.28 -0.61 -10.83
C LEU A 146 11.87 -0.14 -12.16
N ARG A 147 11.19 -0.37 -13.29
CA ARG A 147 11.60 0.15 -14.60
C ARG A 147 11.65 1.68 -14.65
N ARG A 148 10.74 2.36 -13.97
CA ARG A 148 10.73 3.83 -13.87
C ARG A 148 11.83 4.33 -12.94
N LEU A 149 12.03 3.65 -11.81
CA LEU A 149 13.10 3.99 -10.87
C LEU A 149 14.49 3.85 -11.50
N ARG A 150 14.73 2.81 -12.32
CA ARG A 150 15.98 2.69 -13.10
C ARG A 150 16.25 3.87 -14.03
N ARG A 151 15.20 4.54 -14.54
CA ARG A 151 15.36 5.74 -15.37
C ARG A 151 15.59 7.00 -14.53
N ALA A 152 14.92 7.11 -13.39
CA ALA A 152 15.05 8.25 -12.49
C ALA A 152 16.35 8.22 -11.67
N TRP A 153 16.90 7.02 -11.44
CA TRP A 153 18.11 6.76 -10.67
C TRP A 153 19.06 5.88 -11.48
N PRO A 154 19.67 6.41 -12.56
CA PRO A 154 20.44 5.61 -13.52
C PRO A 154 21.69 4.96 -12.93
N ASP A 155 22.24 5.55 -11.86
CA ASP A 155 23.43 5.02 -11.16
C ASP A 155 23.10 3.85 -10.21
N LEU A 156 21.83 3.46 -10.09
CA LEU A 156 21.39 2.37 -9.22
C LEU A 156 20.97 1.14 -10.04
N ILE A 157 21.39 -0.02 -9.56
CA ILE A 157 20.93 -1.31 -10.08
C ILE A 157 19.80 -1.79 -9.17
N PHE A 158 18.63 -2.00 -9.77
CA PHE A 158 17.49 -2.61 -9.11
C PHE A 158 17.40 -4.06 -9.57
N ASP A 159 17.45 -5.02 -8.65
CA ASP A 159 17.18 -6.44 -8.90
C ASP A 159 15.91 -6.85 -8.16
N LEU A 160 15.13 -7.77 -8.73
CA LEU A 160 13.91 -8.28 -8.11
C LEU A 160 13.88 -9.80 -8.23
N ARG A 161 13.78 -10.47 -7.09
CA ARG A 161 13.70 -11.92 -7.01
C ARG A 161 12.34 -12.30 -6.43
N PRO A 162 11.36 -12.67 -7.26
CA PRO A 162 10.09 -13.15 -6.76
C PRO A 162 10.32 -14.48 -6.03
N ILE A 163 9.76 -14.58 -4.83
CA ILE A 163 9.64 -15.84 -4.10
C ILE A 163 8.15 -16.15 -4.16
N TYR A 164 7.81 -17.18 -4.92
CA TYR A 164 6.45 -17.72 -4.94
C TYR A 164 6.41 -18.83 -3.90
N ASP A 165 5.42 -18.80 -3.01
CA ASP A 165 5.08 -19.97 -2.21
C ASP A 165 4.45 -21.00 -3.16
N ASP A 166 5.28 -21.87 -3.72
CA ASP A 166 4.80 -23.08 -4.42
C ASP A 166 4.31 -24.09 -3.36
N ALA A 167 3.20 -23.79 -2.68
CA ALA A 167 2.45 -24.78 -1.89
C ALA A 167 1.07 -24.27 -1.47
N SER A 168 0.03 -24.71 -2.20
CA SER A 168 -1.26 -25.10 -1.64
C SER A 168 -1.98 -25.96 -2.70
N SER A 169 -1.51 -27.21 -2.84
CA SER A 169 -2.31 -28.30 -3.40
C SER A 169 -3.23 -28.86 -2.33
#